data_AF-A0A7J0A3D0-F1
#
_entry.id   AF-A0A7J0A3D0-F1
#
_cell.length_a   1.000
_cell.length_b   1.000
_cell.length_c   1.000
_cell.angle_alpha   90.00
_cell.angle_beta   90.00
_cell.angle_gamma   90.00
#
_symmetry.space_group_name_H-M   'P 1'
#
loop_
_entity.id
_entity.type
_entity.pdbx_description
1 polymer ?
#
loop_
_entity_poly.entity_id
_entity_poly.type
_entity_poly.pdbx_seq_one_letter_code
_entity_poly.pdbx_strand_id
1 'polypeptide(L)'
;MDELIKKHLQDILTAIEEVESFFGNAPKVYDDFYSNLCLRRAVERNIEIIGEAMNRILKVDKDIAITNSRKIVDARNYIIHGYDSLSVDILWSMVINHLPKLKNEVTALLNI
;
A
#
# COMPACT_ATOMS: atom_id res chain seq x y z
N MET A 1 20.17 2.65 9.34
CA MET A 1 18.90 3.31 8.95
C MET A 1 18.32 3.97 10.19
N ASP A 2 17.71 5.16 10.05
CA ASP A 2 17.02 5.83 11.16
C ASP A 2 15.89 4.94 11.72
N GLU A 3 15.75 4.86 13.05
CA GLU A 3 14.77 3.97 13.71
C GLU A 3 13.31 4.31 13.35
N LEU A 4 13.01 5.60 13.09
CA LEU A 4 11.69 6.03 12.65
C LEU A 4 11.41 5.56 11.21
N ILE A 5 12.40 5.66 10.33
CA ILE A 5 12.29 5.13 8.96
C ILE A 5 12.07 3.62 9.00
N LYS A 6 12.89 2.89 9.77
CA LYS A 6 12.76 1.43 9.90
C LYS A 6 11.38 1.02 10.40
N LYS A 7 10.86 1.70 11.42
CA LYS A 7 9.51 1.49 11.93
C LYS A 7 8.44 1.65 10.84
N HIS A 8 8.50 2.73 10.06
CA HIS A 8 7.49 2.98 9.04
C HIS A 8 7.63 2.09 7.80
N LEU A 9 8.83 1.64 7.47
CA LEU A 9 9.02 0.58 6.49
C LEU A 9 8.36 -0.72 6.97
N GLN A 10 8.50 -1.06 8.26
CA GLN A 10 7.80 -2.21 8.83
C GLN A 10 6.28 -2.05 8.80
N ASP A 11 5.76 -0.85 9.12
CA ASP A 11 4.31 -0.55 9.01
C ASP A 11 3.81 -0.80 7.58
N ILE A 12 4.57 -0.37 6.55
CA ILE A 12 4.23 -0.61 5.15
C ILE A 12 4.24 -2.10 4.82
N LEU A 13 5.28 -2.82 5.23
CA LEU A 13 5.41 -4.26 4.96
C LEU A 13 4.23 -5.04 5.56
N THR A 14 3.92 -4.79 6.83
CA THR A 14 2.79 -5.43 7.52
C THR A 14 1.47 -5.16 6.80
N ALA A 15 1.21 -3.91 6.40
CA ALA A 15 -0.02 -3.56 5.69
C ALA A 15 -0.15 -4.26 4.32
N ILE A 16 0.97 -4.45 3.61
CA ILE A 16 0.97 -5.21 2.35
C ILE A 16 0.68 -6.70 2.62
N GLU A 17 1.29 -7.29 3.64
CA GLU A 17 1.07 -8.69 4.01
C GLU A 17 -0.37 -8.94 4.48
N GLU A 18 -0.99 -7.99 5.19
CA GLU A 18 -2.41 -8.04 5.51
C GLU A 18 -3.27 -8.06 4.24
N VAL A 19 -3.00 -7.17 3.27
CA VAL A 19 -3.70 -7.16 1.98
C VAL A 19 -3.56 -8.51 1.26
N GLU A 20 -2.36 -9.07 1.21
CA GLU A 20 -2.13 -10.39 0.60
C GLU A 20 -2.90 -11.49 1.32
N SER A 21 -2.95 -11.44 2.65
CA SER A 21 -3.63 -12.44 3.48
C SER A 21 -5.14 -12.52 3.18
N PHE A 22 -5.77 -11.41 2.79
CA PHE A 22 -7.21 -11.38 2.47
C PHE A 22 -7.57 -12.20 1.22
N PHE A 23 -6.61 -12.46 0.33
CA PHE A 23 -6.80 -13.31 -0.84
C PHE A 23 -6.45 -14.78 -0.57
N GLY A 24 -5.83 -15.08 0.58
CA GLY A 24 -5.37 -16.42 0.93
C GLY A 24 -4.46 -17.04 -0.13
N ASN A 25 -4.59 -18.36 -0.31
CA ASN A 25 -3.84 -19.12 -1.33
C ASN A 25 -4.58 -19.23 -2.67
N ALA A 26 -5.75 -18.60 -2.80
CA ALA A 26 -6.51 -18.65 -4.04
C ALA A 26 -5.91 -17.67 -5.08
N PRO A 27 -6.08 -17.95 -6.38
CA PRO A 27 -5.79 -16.96 -7.41
C PRO A 27 -6.56 -15.68 -7.15
N LYS A 28 -5.92 -14.53 -7.32
CA LYS A 28 -6.59 -13.23 -7.24
C LYS A 28 -7.49 -13.07 -8.47
N VAL A 29 -8.81 -13.12 -8.27
CA VAL A 29 -9.83 -12.95 -9.32
C VAL A 29 -10.52 -11.58 -9.15
N TYR A 30 -10.65 -10.85 -10.27
CA TYR A 30 -11.22 -9.50 -10.25
C TYR A 30 -12.69 -9.50 -9.80
N ASP A 31 -13.52 -10.42 -10.29
CA ASP A 31 -14.95 -10.47 -9.96
C ASP A 31 -15.20 -10.73 -8.46
N ASP A 32 -14.37 -11.56 -7.84
CA ASP A 32 -14.41 -11.82 -6.39
C ASP A 32 -14.07 -10.56 -5.60
N PHE A 33 -13.05 -9.81 -6.07
CA PHE A 33 -12.68 -8.53 -5.47
C PHE A 33 -13.76 -7.47 -5.67
N TYR A 34 -14.32 -7.38 -6.88
CA TYR A 34 -15.33 -6.39 -7.25
C TYR A 34 -16.61 -6.54 -6.43
N SER A 35 -17.10 -7.77 -6.34
CA SER A 35 -18.34 -8.09 -5.62
C SER A 35 -18.19 -8.04 -4.10
N ASN A 36 -16.98 -8.18 -3.55
CA ASN A 36 -16.75 -8.21 -2.11
C ASN A 36 -16.43 -6.82 -1.52
N LEU A 37 -17.47 -6.12 -1.04
CA LEU A 37 -17.33 -4.80 -0.41
C LEU A 37 -16.40 -4.83 0.82
N CYS A 38 -16.49 -5.87 1.66
CA CYS A 38 -15.68 -5.96 2.87
C CYS A 38 -14.19 -6.03 2.54
N LEU A 39 -13.83 -6.86 1.55
CA LEU A 39 -12.48 -6.97 1.03
C LEU A 39 -11.98 -5.62 0.49
N ARG A 40 -12.78 -4.93 -0.32
CA ARG A 40 -12.42 -3.61 -0.86
C ARG A 40 -12.14 -2.60 0.25
N ARG A 41 -13.00 -2.53 1.28
CA ARG A 41 -12.77 -1.65 2.45
C ARG A 41 -11.53 -2.02 3.24
N ALA A 42 -11.24 -3.32 3.41
CA ALA A 42 -10.03 -3.78 4.08
C ALA A 42 -8.75 -3.38 3.31
N VAL A 43 -8.79 -3.45 1.98
CA VAL A 43 -7.69 -3.01 1.11
C VAL A 43 -7.52 -1.49 1.13
N GLU A 44 -8.60 -0.72 1.01
CA GLU A 44 -8.57 0.75 1.11
C GLU A 44 -7.88 1.20 2.40
N ARG A 45 -8.28 0.60 3.54
CA ARG A 45 -7.69 0.91 4.85
C ARG A 45 -6.19 0.66 4.89
N ASN A 46 -5.73 -0.44 4.30
CA ASN A 46 -4.31 -0.75 4.26
C ASN A 46 -3.52 0.20 3.36
N ILE A 47 -4.08 0.66 2.24
CA ILE A 47 -3.43 1.66 1.40
C ILE A 47 -3.32 3.02 2.12
N GLU A 48 -4.32 3.39 2.93
CA GLU A 48 -4.21 4.58 3.79
C GLU A 48 -3.03 4.49 4.77
N ILE A 49 -2.85 3.33 5.40
CA ILE A 49 -1.74 3.06 6.34
C ILE A 49 -0.41 3.17 5.61
N ILE A 50 -0.28 2.53 4.44
CA ILE A 50 0.91 2.58 3.59
C ILE A 50 1.26 4.02 3.21
N GLY A 51 0.28 4.80 2.76
CA GLY A 51 0.50 6.19 2.37
C GLY A 51 0.87 7.10 3.55
N GLU A 52 0.30 6.86 4.74
CA GLU A 52 0.65 7.62 5.95
C GLU A 52 2.08 7.30 6.41
N ALA A 53 2.45 6.03 6.44
CA ALA A 53 3.80 5.60 6.77
C ALA A 53 4.84 6.17 5.78
N MET A 54 4.55 6.11 4.48
CA MET A 54 5.39 6.72 3.44
C MET A 54 5.52 8.25 3.64
N ASN A 55 4.43 8.93 3.99
CA ASN A 55 4.46 10.37 4.24
C ASN A 55 5.35 10.73 5.44
N ARG A 56 5.41 9.88 6.46
CA ARG A 56 6.30 10.07 7.62
C ARG A 56 7.76 9.83 7.26
N ILE A 57 8.04 8.80 6.45
CA ILE A 57 9.38 8.55 5.91
C ILE A 57 9.86 9.77 5.12
N LEU A 58 9.07 10.27 4.18
CA LEU A 58 9.44 11.40 3.30
C LEU A 58 9.67 12.73 4.06
N LYS A 59 9.22 12.85 5.31
CA LYS A 59 9.54 14.01 6.16
C LYS A 59 10.96 13.93 6.72
N VAL A 60 11.53 12.74 6.83
CA VAL A 60 12.87 12.49 7.36
C VAL A 60 13.86 12.26 6.22
N ASP A 61 13.50 11.45 5.24
CA ASP A 61 14.30 11.14 4.06
C ASP A 61 13.46 11.27 2.78
N LYS A 62 13.66 12.39 2.09
CA LYS A 62 12.94 12.70 0.83
C LYS A 62 13.43 11.87 -0.35
N ASP A 63 14.65 11.36 -0.27
CA ASP A 63 15.36 10.70 -1.36
C ASP A 63 15.43 9.17 -1.13
N ILE A 64 14.59 8.64 -0.23
CA ILE A 64 14.53 7.20 0.04
C ILE A 64 14.37 6.42 -1.26
N ALA A 65 15.10 5.30 -1.37
CA ALA A 65 15.15 4.45 -2.55
C ALA A 65 13.87 3.60 -2.74
N ILE A 66 12.71 4.24 -2.78
CA ILE A 66 11.40 3.67 -3.07
C ILE A 66 10.83 4.36 -4.30
N THR A 67 10.48 3.59 -5.32
CA THR A 67 9.96 4.15 -6.56
C THR A 67 8.59 4.78 -6.30
N ASN A 68 8.35 5.97 -6.87
CA ASN A 68 7.05 6.66 -6.77
C ASN A 68 6.60 6.94 -5.32
N SER A 69 7.52 7.08 -4.37
CA SER A 69 7.25 7.38 -2.95
C SER A 69 6.22 8.51 -2.76
N ARG A 70 6.32 9.59 -3.54
CA ARG A 70 5.32 10.69 -3.51
C ARG A 70 3.93 10.23 -3.92
N LYS A 71 3.81 9.47 -5.01
CA LYS A 71 2.52 8.97 -5.52
C LYS A 71 1.86 7.99 -4.56
N ILE A 72 2.63 7.25 -3.77
CA ILE A 72 2.09 6.37 -2.72
C ILE A 72 1.32 7.21 -1.68
N VAL A 73 1.82 8.38 -1.33
CA VAL A 73 1.09 9.28 -0.43
C VAL A 73 -0.11 9.93 -1.13
N ASP A 74 0.03 10.26 -2.41
CA ASP A 74 -1.08 10.81 -3.19
C ASP A 74 -2.22 9.80 -3.32
N ALA A 75 -1.92 8.49 -3.40
CA ALA A 75 -2.91 7.42 -3.38
C ALA A 75 -3.74 7.40 -2.09
N ARG A 76 -3.12 7.61 -0.91
CA ARG A 76 -3.87 7.82 0.34
C ARG A 76 -4.81 9.01 0.23
N ASN A 77 -4.33 10.15 -0.26
CA ASN A 77 -5.15 11.36 -0.38
C ASN A 77 -6.34 11.13 -1.33
N TYR A 78 -6.12 10.39 -2.41
CA TYR A 78 -7.16 10.00 -3.34
C TYR A 78 -8.22 9.09 -2.69
N ILE A 79 -7.81 8.11 -1.89
CA ILE A 79 -8.74 7.21 -1.19
C ILE A 79 -9.60 7.96 -0.16
N ILE A 80 -9.00 8.85 0.64
CA ILE A 80 -9.74 9.54 1.72
C ILE A 80 -10.61 10.71 1.21
N HIS A 81 -10.23 11.36 0.11
CA HIS A 81 -10.94 12.54 -0.40
C HIS A 81 -11.79 12.27 -1.65
N GLY A 82 -11.39 11.28 -2.46
CA GLY A 82 -12.07 10.91 -3.69
C GLY A 82 -12.91 9.64 -3.56
N TYR A 83 -13.41 9.32 -2.36
CA TYR A 83 -14.15 8.08 -2.07
C TYR A 83 -15.42 7.91 -2.92
N ASP A 84 -15.97 8.99 -3.46
CA ASP A 84 -17.08 9.05 -4.41
C ASP A 84 -16.65 8.74 -5.85
N SER A 85 -15.39 9.01 -6.19
CA SER A 85 -14.78 8.80 -7.51
C SER A 85 -13.86 7.58 -7.59
N LEU A 86 -13.57 6.92 -6.46
CA LEU A 86 -12.67 5.77 -6.39
C LEU A 86 -13.30 4.57 -7.07
N SER A 87 -12.85 4.29 -8.30
CA SER A 87 -13.24 3.08 -9.01
C SER A 87 -12.56 1.84 -8.42
N VAL A 88 -13.29 0.72 -8.44
CA VAL A 88 -12.77 -0.58 -8.03
C VAL A 88 -11.57 -0.99 -8.89
N ASP A 89 -11.55 -0.60 -10.16
CA ASP A 89 -10.46 -0.86 -11.10
C ASP A 89 -9.13 -0.24 -10.65
N ILE A 90 -9.17 0.98 -10.12
CA ILE A 90 -7.98 1.65 -9.59
C ILE A 90 -7.46 0.87 -8.38
N LEU A 91 -8.35 0.51 -7.46
CA LEU A 91 -7.98 -0.24 -6.26
C LEU A 91 -7.39 -1.61 -6.61
N TRP A 92 -7.99 -2.29 -7.58
CA TRP A 92 -7.47 -3.55 -8.11
C TRP A 92 -6.09 -3.40 -8.74
N SER A 93 -5.87 -2.38 -9.56
CA SER A 93 -4.57 -2.10 -10.16
C SER A 93 -3.50 -1.85 -9.11
N MET A 94 -3.83 -1.17 -8.00
CA MET A 94 -2.91 -1.00 -6.87
C MET A 94 -2.49 -2.35 -6.28
N VAL A 95 -3.45 -3.24 -6.02
CA VAL A 95 -3.20 -4.57 -5.45
C VAL A 95 -2.33 -5.43 -6.37
N ILE A 96 -2.62 -5.46 -7.68
CA ILE A 96 -1.95 -6.36 -8.61
C ILE A 96 -0.61 -5.82 -9.10
N ASN A 97 -0.50 -4.52 -9.34
CA ASN A 97 0.66 -3.95 -10.06
C ASN A 97 1.60 -3.16 -9.15
N HIS A 98 1.11 -2.57 -8.06
CA HIS A 98 1.90 -1.61 -7.28
C HIS A 98 2.37 -2.16 -5.94
N LEU A 99 1.49 -2.84 -5.18
CA LEU A 99 1.87 -3.41 -3.88
C LEU A 99 3.01 -4.45 -3.97
N PRO A 100 3.05 -5.38 -4.95
CA PRO A 100 4.15 -6.35 -5.03
C PRO A 100 5.51 -5.68 -5.26
N LYS A 101 5.54 -4.62 -6.08
CA LYS A 101 6.76 -3.84 -6.31
C LYS A 101 7.20 -3.12 -5.02
N LEU A 102 6.27 -2.44 -4.35
CA LEU A 102 6.57 -1.74 -3.11
C LEU A 102 7.07 -2.70 -2.03
N LYS A 103 6.48 -3.89 -1.91
CA LYS A 103 6.92 -4.93 -0.99
C LYS A 103 8.39 -5.26 -1.19
N ASN A 104 8.81 -5.52 -2.43
CA ASN A 104 10.19 -5.85 -2.75
C ASN A 104 11.16 -4.72 -2.37
N GLU A 105 10.81 -3.46 -2.65
CA GLU A 105 11.65 -2.30 -2.30
C GLU A 105 11.76 -2.12 -0.78
N VAL A 106 10.65 -2.24 -0.05
CA VAL A 106 10.61 -2.12 1.41
C VAL A 106 11.39 -3.25 2.08
N THR A 107 11.19 -4.50 1.64
CA THR A 107 11.93 -5.66 2.16
C THR A 107 13.43 -5.52 1.88
N ALA A 108 13.82 -5.03 0.70
CA ALA A 108 15.23 -4.78 0.41
C ALA A 108 15.84 -3.77 1.38
N LEU A 109 15.14 -2.67 1.68
CA LEU A 109 15.61 -1.64 2.61
C LEU A 109 15.67 -2.11 4.07
N LEU A 110 14.76 -3.00 4.49
CA LEU A 110 14.75 -3.56 5.86
C LEU A 110 15.87 -4.58 6.10
N ASN A 111 16.41 -5.18 5.04
CA ASN A 111 17.49 -6.17 5.10
C ASN A 111 18.90 -5.56 4.98
N ILE A 112 19.01 -4.23 4.95
CA ILE A 112 20.26 -3.46 4.98
C ILE A 112 20.55 -3.01 6.42
#